data_AF-A0A1C3F4P3-F1
#
_entry.id   AF-A0A1C3F4P3-F1
#
_cell.length_a   1.000
_cell.length_b   1.000
_cell.length_c   1.000
_cell.angle_alpha   90.00
_cell.angle_beta   90.00
_cell.angle_gamma   90.00
#
_symmetry.space_group_name_H-M   'P 1'
#
loop_
_entity.id
_entity.type
_entity.pdbx_description
1 polymer ?
#
loop_
_entity_poly.entity_id
_entity_poly.type
_entity_poly.pdbx_seq_one_letter_code
_entity_poly.pdbx_strand_id
1 'polypeptide(L)'
;MKDLKLAGLKAERSSIEVKGVTVGGKEIILMGGPCAVESSIQMKQSAETVKKAGGRILRGGVFKPRTSPYSFQGLGREGLNYLVQAAREQDLLCVTEVIDAQSLELVVDQIDIIQIGARNMQNFELLKMVGKINKPIILKRGLSATIEEWLLAAEYILSAGNPNVILCERGIRTYEPSTRNTLDLSAVGVAKELSHLPVIVDPSHAAGRRDLISSLSKAAIAAGADGLLIEMHPNPAEATSDGPQSLYPEQFVQLARELGIVAGSVNRVFASGGQGDGETLESLRSQIDCIDQTIIERLAVRMQVVRKVGDQKRLDRVKDTSREKEIIQRLVSLGTELQLSPDLVKKIYAFIFEFSVQSQIKSKLTKEKDLELSLYPVGSK
;
A
#
# COMPACT_ATOMS: atom_id res chain seq x y z
N MET A 1 0.62 -28.40 -4.53
CA MET A 1 2.08 -28.39 -4.31
C MET A 1 2.41 -29.53 -3.37
N LYS A 2 3.21 -30.51 -3.79
CA LYS A 2 3.45 -31.73 -2.99
C LYS A 2 4.53 -31.56 -1.89
N ASP A 3 5.28 -30.45 -1.90
CA ASP A 3 6.53 -30.34 -1.15
C ASP A 3 6.61 -29.22 -0.10
N LEU A 4 5.52 -28.46 0.14
CA LEU A 4 5.50 -27.42 1.18
C LEU A 4 5.09 -28.02 2.54
N LYS A 5 6.05 -28.42 3.38
CA LYS A 5 5.78 -28.99 4.71
C LYS A 5 5.72 -27.92 5.79
N LEU A 6 6.63 -26.96 5.74
CA LEU A 6 6.79 -25.92 6.74
C LEU A 6 6.19 -24.60 6.28
N ALA A 7 6.38 -24.23 5.02
CA ALA A 7 5.89 -22.99 4.42
C ALA A 7 4.43 -23.08 3.93
N GLY A 8 3.84 -24.28 3.86
CA GLY A 8 2.46 -24.48 3.38
C GLY A 8 1.42 -23.83 4.29
N LEU A 9 0.19 -23.65 3.81
CA LEU A 9 -0.88 -23.04 4.61
C LEU A 9 -1.14 -23.84 5.90
N LYS A 10 -1.27 -23.11 7.01
CA LYS A 10 -1.62 -23.64 8.34
C LYS A 10 -2.98 -23.08 8.76
N ALA A 11 -3.55 -23.65 9.84
CA ALA A 11 -4.80 -23.15 10.42
C ALA A 11 -4.70 -21.66 10.82
N GLU A 12 -3.54 -21.26 11.32
CA GLU A 12 -3.21 -19.88 11.66
C GLU A 12 -2.11 -19.35 10.74
N ARG A 13 -2.24 -18.08 10.35
CA ARG A 13 -1.19 -17.37 9.61
C ARG A 13 -0.11 -16.91 10.56
N SER A 14 1.13 -16.89 10.08
CA SER A 14 2.24 -16.33 10.86
C SER A 14 2.16 -14.81 10.91
N SER A 15 2.41 -14.30 12.11
CA SER A 15 2.75 -12.90 12.35
C SER A 15 4.18 -12.85 12.88
N ILE A 16 5.03 -12.03 12.27
CA ILE A 16 6.44 -11.90 12.65
C ILE A 16 6.62 -10.61 13.44
N GLU A 17 6.90 -10.74 14.73
CA GLU A 17 7.08 -9.61 15.64
C GLU A 17 8.57 -9.29 15.86
N VAL A 18 8.92 -8.01 15.78
CA VAL A 18 10.25 -7.49 16.11
C VAL A 18 10.11 -6.20 16.89
N LYS A 19 10.51 -6.21 18.16
CA LYS A 19 10.50 -5.03 19.05
C LYS A 19 9.18 -4.24 18.96
N GLY A 20 8.04 -4.93 19.01
CA GLY A 20 6.70 -4.34 18.95
C GLY A 20 6.14 -4.05 17.55
N VAL A 21 6.90 -4.23 16.47
CA VAL A 21 6.39 -4.14 15.09
C VAL A 21 6.00 -5.53 14.61
N THR A 22 4.77 -5.71 14.14
CA THR A 22 4.26 -7.01 13.66
C THR A 22 3.97 -6.99 12.16
N VAL A 23 4.64 -7.86 11.39
CA VAL A 23 4.36 -8.08 9.97
C VAL A 23 3.45 -9.30 9.82
N GLY A 24 2.36 -9.17 9.04
CA GLY A 24 1.34 -10.23 8.88
C GLY A 24 0.09 -10.04 9.75
N GLY A 25 0.03 -8.97 10.56
CA GLY A 25 -1.14 -8.57 11.33
C GLY A 25 -2.13 -7.71 10.55
N LYS A 26 -3.09 -7.08 11.25
CA LYS A 26 -4.08 -6.19 10.62
C LYS A 26 -3.45 -4.90 10.08
N GLU A 27 -2.42 -4.39 10.77
CA GLU A 27 -1.62 -3.24 10.33
C GLU A 27 -0.77 -3.60 9.10
N ILE A 28 -0.76 -2.71 8.12
CA ILE A 28 0.12 -2.75 6.95
C ILE A 28 1.41 -2.04 7.32
N ILE A 29 2.53 -2.75 7.23
CA ILE A 29 3.83 -2.19 7.62
C ILE A 29 4.48 -1.46 6.46
N LEU A 30 4.67 -0.14 6.60
CA LEU A 30 5.44 0.66 5.66
C LEU A 30 6.93 0.62 6.02
N MET A 31 7.73 0.16 5.06
CA MET A 31 9.19 0.13 5.12
C MET A 31 9.72 1.07 4.04
N GLY A 32 10.55 2.04 4.44
CA GLY A 32 11.02 3.09 3.54
C GLY A 32 12.51 3.38 3.72
N GLY A 33 13.12 4.01 2.74
CA GLY A 33 14.51 4.45 2.80
C GLY A 33 15.24 4.27 1.47
N PRO A 34 16.52 4.63 1.42
CA PRO A 34 17.27 4.70 0.17
C PRO A 34 17.66 3.34 -0.40
N CYS A 35 17.95 3.33 -1.71
CA CYS A 35 18.46 2.16 -2.40
C CYS A 35 19.80 1.68 -1.81
N ALA A 36 20.70 2.63 -1.58
CA ALA A 36 22.01 2.41 -0.98
C ALA A 36 22.24 3.42 0.15
N VAL A 37 23.05 3.04 1.14
CA VAL A 37 23.52 3.96 2.17
C VAL A 37 24.69 4.76 1.61
N GLU A 38 24.58 6.08 1.62
CA GLU A 38 25.53 6.99 0.94
C GLU A 38 26.28 7.90 1.91
N SER A 39 25.60 8.36 2.96
CA SER A 39 26.20 9.17 4.02
C SER A 39 25.34 9.17 5.28
N SER A 40 25.91 9.63 6.41
CA SER A 40 25.15 9.82 7.66
C SER A 40 24.02 10.84 7.52
N ILE A 41 24.26 11.95 6.83
CA ILE A 41 23.26 13.02 6.60
C ILE A 41 22.08 12.48 5.79
N GLN A 42 22.36 11.75 4.71
CA GLN A 42 21.35 11.14 3.85
C GLN A 42 20.50 10.11 4.62
N MET A 43 21.12 9.27 5.44
CA MET A 43 20.39 8.29 6.25
C MET A 43 19.54 8.95 7.33
N LYS A 44 20.04 10.00 8.00
CA LYS A 44 19.28 10.75 9.01
C LYS A 44 18.00 11.36 8.41
N GLN A 45 18.13 12.09 7.30
CA GLN A 45 16.98 12.70 6.60
C GLN A 45 15.99 11.64 6.11
N SER A 46 16.50 10.49 5.64
CA SER A 46 15.66 9.36 5.23
C SER A 46 14.86 8.81 6.42
N ALA A 47 15.51 8.56 7.56
CA ALA A 47 14.87 8.06 8.77
C ALA A 47 13.78 9.00 9.28
N GLU A 48 14.08 10.30 9.35
CA GLU A 48 13.11 11.34 9.73
C GLU A 48 11.87 11.31 8.82
N THR A 49 12.07 11.18 7.50
CA THR A 49 10.95 11.13 6.55
C THR A 49 10.15 9.85 6.68
N VAL A 50 10.81 8.70 6.86
CA VAL A 50 10.14 7.40 7.06
C VAL A 50 9.28 7.45 8.31
N LYS A 51 9.81 7.93 9.44
CA LYS A 51 9.06 8.10 10.69
C LYS A 51 7.90 9.06 10.50
N LYS A 52 8.14 10.21 9.85
CA LYS A 52 7.11 11.22 9.53
C LYS A 52 5.98 10.68 8.67
N ALA A 53 6.23 9.69 7.81
CA ALA A 53 5.24 9.02 6.98
C ALA A 53 4.53 7.86 7.71
N GLY A 54 4.91 7.55 8.95
CA GLY A 54 4.32 6.47 9.75
C GLY A 54 4.98 5.11 9.51
N GLY A 55 6.07 5.10 8.74
CA GLY A 55 6.90 3.92 8.54
C GLY A 55 7.45 3.38 9.86
N ARG A 56 7.67 2.07 9.90
CA ARG A 56 8.18 1.35 11.08
C ARG A 56 9.59 0.82 10.87
N ILE A 57 10.01 0.70 9.62
CA ILE A 57 11.27 0.04 9.23
C ILE A 57 12.00 0.92 8.23
N LEU A 58 13.23 1.29 8.58
CA LEU A 58 14.20 1.97 7.71
C LEU A 58 14.99 0.95 6.91
N ARG A 59 14.92 1.02 5.59
CA ARG A 59 15.75 0.21 4.70
C ARG A 59 16.98 0.98 4.20
N GLY A 60 18.08 0.29 3.99
CA GLY A 60 19.27 0.86 3.36
C GLY A 60 20.26 -0.23 2.95
N GLY A 61 20.65 -0.28 1.67
CA GLY A 61 21.61 -1.27 1.19
C GLY A 61 23.04 -0.88 1.51
N VAL A 62 23.73 -1.65 2.36
CA VAL A 62 25.14 -1.43 2.71
C VAL A 62 26.10 -2.24 1.82
N PHE A 63 25.58 -3.32 1.22
CA PHE A 63 26.21 -4.08 0.14
C PHE A 63 25.30 -4.03 -1.09
N LYS A 64 25.87 -3.82 -2.27
CA LYS A 64 25.10 -3.73 -3.51
C LYS A 64 25.56 -4.79 -4.52
N PRO A 65 24.76 -5.84 -4.79
CA PRO A 65 25.08 -6.80 -5.86
C PRO A 65 24.75 -6.18 -7.23
N ARG A 66 25.70 -5.40 -7.75
CA ARG A 66 25.55 -4.64 -9.01
C ARG A 66 25.83 -5.52 -10.22
N THR A 67 25.09 -5.26 -11.31
CA THR A 67 25.35 -5.90 -12.61
C THR A 67 26.70 -5.48 -13.19
N SER A 68 27.14 -4.25 -12.93
CA SER A 68 28.43 -3.72 -13.37
C SER A 68 29.40 -3.59 -12.18
N PRO A 69 30.66 -4.07 -12.31
CA PRO A 69 31.66 -3.97 -11.24
C PRO A 69 32.12 -2.53 -10.97
N TYR A 70 31.93 -1.61 -11.92
CA TYR A 70 32.32 -0.19 -11.80
C TYR A 70 31.27 0.66 -11.08
N SER A 71 30.11 0.08 -10.80
CA SER A 71 29.07 0.77 -10.05
C SER A 71 29.43 0.86 -8.57
N PHE A 72 28.84 1.81 -7.85
CA PHE A 72 28.95 1.87 -6.39
C PHE A 72 28.52 0.55 -5.74
N GLN A 73 29.42 -0.03 -4.93
CA GLN A 73 29.28 -1.36 -4.31
C GLN A 73 28.68 -1.31 -2.89
N GLY A 74 28.52 -0.12 -2.32
CA GLY A 74 28.09 0.09 -0.93
C GLY A 74 29.25 0.41 0.02
N LEU A 75 28.92 0.96 1.19
CA LEU A 75 29.90 1.38 2.22
C LEU A 75 30.27 0.26 3.22
N GLY A 76 29.66 -0.92 3.14
CA GLY A 76 29.90 -2.01 4.08
C GLY A 76 29.69 -1.61 5.54
N ARG A 77 30.71 -1.78 6.39
CA ARG A 77 30.64 -1.49 7.84
C ARG A 77 30.29 -0.04 8.14
N GLU A 78 30.84 0.91 7.41
CA GLU A 78 30.56 2.33 7.63
C GLU A 78 29.09 2.65 7.35
N GLY A 79 28.56 2.13 6.23
CA GLY A 79 27.14 2.28 5.89
C GLY A 79 26.21 1.59 6.91
N LEU A 80 26.62 0.46 7.48
CA LEU A 80 25.86 -0.20 8.54
C LEU A 80 25.73 0.71 9.77
N ASN A 81 26.82 1.35 10.18
CA ASN A 81 26.81 2.26 11.32
C ASN A 81 25.84 3.43 11.08
N TYR A 82 25.86 4.02 9.88
CA TYR A 82 24.93 5.10 9.52
C TYR A 82 23.47 4.66 9.54
N LEU A 83 23.17 3.47 9.00
CA LEU A 83 21.81 2.92 8.98
C LEU A 83 21.28 2.68 10.40
N VAL A 84 22.06 1.99 11.23
CA VAL A 84 21.68 1.64 12.61
C VAL A 84 21.52 2.88 13.47
N GLN A 85 22.43 3.85 13.34
CA GLN A 85 22.33 5.12 14.06
C GLN A 85 21.06 5.88 13.68
N ALA A 86 20.80 6.08 12.39
CA ALA A 86 19.64 6.83 11.92
C ALA A 86 18.31 6.15 12.32
N ALA A 87 18.25 4.81 12.25
CA ALA A 87 17.08 4.05 12.69
C ALA A 87 16.84 4.22 14.20
N ARG A 88 17.89 4.11 15.01
CA ARG A 88 17.81 4.27 16.46
C ARG A 88 17.36 5.68 16.87
N GLU A 89 17.88 6.72 16.23
CA GLU A 89 17.51 8.12 16.52
C GLU A 89 16.03 8.43 16.27
N GLN A 90 15.37 7.65 15.40
CA GLN A 90 13.96 7.83 15.03
C GLN A 90 13.04 6.74 15.57
N ASP A 91 13.56 5.84 16.40
CA ASP A 91 12.82 4.67 16.91
C ASP A 91 12.17 3.89 15.75
N LEU A 92 13.02 3.48 14.81
CA LEU A 92 12.69 2.64 13.67
C LEU A 92 13.49 1.34 13.75
N LEU A 93 12.91 0.25 13.25
CA LEU A 93 13.72 -0.93 12.93
C LEU A 93 14.57 -0.67 11.70
N CYS A 94 15.62 -1.45 11.50
CA CYS A 94 16.44 -1.38 10.31
C CYS A 94 16.49 -2.71 9.54
N VAL A 95 16.52 -2.61 8.21
CA VAL A 95 16.68 -3.76 7.30
C VAL A 95 17.76 -3.50 6.25
N THR A 96 18.62 -4.49 6.04
CA THR A 96 19.65 -4.44 4.99
C THR A 96 19.83 -5.80 4.31
N GLU A 97 20.37 -5.77 3.09
CA GLU A 97 20.60 -6.95 2.27
C GLU A 97 21.94 -7.61 2.60
N VAL A 98 21.94 -8.95 2.68
CA VAL A 98 23.15 -9.77 2.72
C VAL A 98 23.30 -10.52 1.41
N ILE A 99 24.54 -10.63 0.93
CA ILE A 99 24.85 -11.22 -0.38
C ILE A 99 25.65 -12.52 -0.30
N ASP A 100 26.28 -12.78 0.84
CA ASP A 100 27.17 -13.91 1.12
C ASP A 100 27.35 -14.10 2.64
N ALA A 101 28.23 -15.03 3.04
CA ALA A 101 28.55 -15.30 4.44
C ALA A 101 29.22 -14.11 5.16
N GLN A 102 30.13 -13.41 4.48
CA GLN A 102 30.90 -12.30 5.07
C GLN A 102 30.01 -11.10 5.37
N SER A 103 29.12 -10.74 4.43
CA SER A 103 28.13 -9.70 4.63
C SER A 103 27.13 -10.06 5.74
N LEU A 104 26.77 -11.34 5.88
CA LEU A 104 25.93 -11.81 6.98
C LEU A 104 26.63 -11.62 8.33
N GLU A 105 27.86 -12.12 8.48
CA GLU A 105 28.67 -11.96 9.70
C GLU A 105 28.83 -10.48 10.08
N LEU A 106 28.96 -9.60 9.08
CA LEU A 106 29.10 -8.18 9.31
C LEU A 106 27.84 -7.55 9.94
N VAL A 107 26.64 -7.93 9.48
CA VAL A 107 25.39 -7.21 9.85
C VAL A 107 24.58 -7.88 10.94
N VAL A 108 24.76 -9.19 11.16
CA VAL A 108 23.84 -10.03 11.94
C VAL A 108 23.63 -9.55 13.38
N ASP A 109 24.60 -8.90 14.03
CA ASP A 109 24.42 -8.46 15.42
C ASP A 109 23.76 -7.10 15.57
N GLN A 110 23.75 -6.29 14.50
CA GLN A 110 23.32 -4.88 14.58
C GLN A 110 22.01 -4.60 13.84
N ILE A 111 21.65 -5.42 12.86
CA ILE A 111 20.44 -5.23 12.06
C ILE A 111 19.24 -5.94 12.70
N ASP A 112 18.04 -5.38 12.56
CA ASP A 112 16.81 -6.01 13.09
C ASP A 112 16.30 -7.11 12.16
N ILE A 113 16.34 -6.84 10.85
CA ILE A 113 15.78 -7.71 9.80
C ILE A 113 16.83 -7.88 8.70
N ILE A 114 16.97 -9.10 8.19
CA ILE A 114 17.88 -9.41 7.08
C ILE A 114 17.06 -9.58 5.80
N GLN A 115 17.54 -8.98 4.71
CA GLN A 115 16.96 -9.16 3.38
C GLN A 115 17.83 -10.10 2.53
N ILE A 116 17.20 -11.09 1.90
CA ILE A 116 17.77 -11.85 0.79
C ILE A 116 17.21 -11.27 -0.51
N GLY A 117 18.08 -10.68 -1.32
CA GLY A 117 17.71 -10.09 -2.60
C GLY A 117 17.27 -11.12 -3.64
N ALA A 118 16.52 -10.67 -4.65
CA ALA A 118 15.95 -11.52 -5.70
C ALA A 118 16.99 -12.37 -6.45
N ARG A 119 18.24 -11.90 -6.57
CA ARG A 119 19.35 -12.64 -7.20
C ARG A 119 19.86 -13.81 -6.36
N ASN A 120 19.65 -13.75 -5.05
CA ASN A 120 20.06 -14.77 -4.08
C ASN A 120 18.88 -15.63 -3.60
N MET A 121 17.68 -15.50 -4.19
CA MET A 121 16.52 -16.30 -3.79
C MET A 121 16.79 -17.81 -3.86
N GLN A 122 17.63 -18.28 -4.78
CA GLN A 122 18.02 -19.69 -4.90
C GLN A 122 19.47 -19.96 -4.45
N ASN A 123 20.08 -19.03 -3.72
CA ASN A 123 21.37 -19.28 -3.08
C ASN A 123 21.14 -20.13 -1.81
N PHE A 124 20.93 -21.43 -2.00
CA PHE A 124 20.49 -22.33 -0.93
C PHE A 124 21.46 -22.39 0.26
N GLU A 125 22.76 -22.24 0.02
CA GLU A 125 23.74 -22.17 1.11
C GLU A 125 23.55 -20.90 1.95
N LEU A 126 23.33 -19.74 1.30
CA LEU A 126 22.97 -18.52 2.02
C LEU A 126 21.64 -18.65 2.77
N LEU A 127 20.62 -19.27 2.16
CA LEU A 127 19.33 -19.52 2.79
C LEU A 127 19.45 -20.40 4.05
N LYS A 128 20.24 -21.47 4.00
CA LYS A 128 20.52 -22.33 5.17
C LYS A 128 21.28 -21.57 6.25
N MET A 129 22.21 -20.68 5.88
CA MET A 129 22.93 -19.84 6.84
C MET A 129 21.99 -18.88 7.58
N VAL A 130 21.14 -18.14 6.85
CA VAL A 130 20.14 -17.26 7.47
C VAL A 130 18.98 -18.02 8.14
N GLY A 131 18.84 -19.30 7.85
CA GLY A 131 17.94 -20.19 8.57
C GLY A 131 18.43 -20.61 9.96
N LYS A 132 19.73 -20.44 10.26
CA LYS A 132 20.33 -20.77 11.57
C LYS A 132 20.38 -19.60 12.54
N ILE A 133 20.00 -18.40 12.09
CA ILE A 133 19.98 -17.20 12.93
C ILE A 133 18.57 -16.94 13.46
N ASN A 134 18.48 -16.27 14.61
CA ASN A 134 17.20 -15.91 15.22
C ASN A 134 16.80 -14.47 14.87
N LYS A 135 16.65 -14.17 13.57
CA LYS A 135 16.20 -12.86 13.06
C LYS A 135 15.25 -13.04 11.89
N PRO A 136 14.28 -12.12 11.69
CA PRO A 136 13.42 -12.20 10.53
C PRO A 136 14.15 -12.00 9.21
N ILE A 137 13.72 -12.79 8.22
CA ILE A 137 14.26 -12.79 6.87
C ILE A 137 13.20 -12.32 5.89
N ILE A 138 13.47 -11.22 5.19
CA ILE A 138 12.71 -10.83 4.00
C ILE A 138 13.31 -11.58 2.80
N LEU A 139 12.53 -12.49 2.21
CA LEU A 139 12.93 -13.26 1.04
C LEU A 139 12.27 -12.67 -0.22
N LYS A 140 13.05 -11.94 -1.02
CA LYS A 140 12.56 -11.39 -2.29
C LYS A 140 12.42 -12.49 -3.35
N ARG A 141 11.29 -12.50 -4.06
CA ARG A 141 11.07 -13.39 -5.20
C ARG A 141 12.09 -13.10 -6.31
N GLY A 142 12.66 -14.16 -6.88
CA GLY A 142 13.53 -14.11 -8.04
C GLY A 142 12.75 -13.67 -9.27
N LEU A 143 13.37 -12.85 -10.13
CA LEU A 143 12.71 -12.27 -11.31
C LEU A 143 12.18 -13.30 -12.33
N SER A 144 12.72 -14.52 -12.32
CA SER A 144 12.28 -15.63 -13.19
C SER A 144 11.62 -16.77 -12.43
N ALA A 145 11.44 -16.62 -11.11
CA ALA A 145 10.93 -17.69 -10.26
C ALA A 145 9.41 -17.78 -10.31
N THR A 146 8.90 -18.99 -10.33
CA THR A 146 7.50 -19.30 -10.03
C THR A 146 7.19 -19.08 -8.54
N ILE A 147 5.91 -19.04 -8.20
CA ILE A 147 5.48 -18.94 -6.79
C ILE A 147 5.88 -20.20 -6.01
N GLU A 148 5.82 -21.38 -6.65
CA GLU A 148 6.25 -22.64 -6.05
C GLU A 148 7.74 -22.62 -5.69
N GLU A 149 8.62 -22.21 -6.62
CA GLU A 149 10.06 -22.10 -6.36
C GLU A 149 10.37 -21.08 -5.25
N TRP A 150 9.59 -20.01 -5.17
CA TRP A 150 9.73 -19.00 -4.12
C TRP A 150 9.33 -19.53 -2.74
N LEU A 151 8.23 -20.28 -2.65
CA LEU A 151 7.81 -20.92 -1.41
C LEU A 151 8.76 -22.06 -0.99
N LEU A 152 9.31 -22.80 -1.95
CA LEU A 152 10.36 -23.80 -1.68
C LEU A 152 11.66 -23.14 -1.20
N ALA A 153 12.02 -21.96 -1.69
CA ALA A 153 13.15 -21.20 -1.15
C ALA A 153 12.89 -20.79 0.32
N ALA A 154 11.67 -20.42 0.68
CA ALA A 154 11.30 -20.19 2.08
C ALA A 154 11.41 -21.48 2.92
N GLU A 155 11.04 -22.63 2.37
CA GLU A 155 11.17 -23.94 3.01
C GLU A 155 12.62 -24.24 3.45
N TYR A 156 13.63 -23.82 2.69
CA TYR A 156 15.05 -23.95 3.07
C TYR A 156 15.40 -23.16 4.34
N ILE A 157 14.85 -21.95 4.50
CA ILE A 157 15.08 -21.12 5.69
C ILE A 157 14.37 -21.76 6.91
N LEU A 158 13.11 -22.16 6.72
CA LEU A 158 12.28 -22.76 7.77
C LEU A 158 12.87 -24.10 8.25
N SER A 159 13.29 -24.97 7.33
CA SER A 159 13.86 -26.29 7.65
C SER A 159 15.24 -26.20 8.30
N ALA A 160 15.96 -25.11 8.12
CA ALA A 160 17.21 -24.82 8.82
C ALA A 160 16.98 -24.29 10.26
N GLY A 161 15.74 -23.96 10.63
CA GLY A 161 15.34 -23.68 12.01
C GLY A 161 14.76 -22.29 12.29
N ASN A 162 14.68 -21.40 11.29
CA ASN A 162 14.20 -20.04 11.49
C ASN A 162 12.76 -19.89 10.97
N PRO A 163 11.74 -19.76 11.85
CA PRO A 163 10.34 -19.63 11.43
C PRO A 163 9.99 -18.22 10.91
N ASN A 164 10.89 -17.25 11.05
CA ASN A 164 10.59 -15.84 10.86
C ASN A 164 10.83 -15.38 9.41
N VAL A 165 10.07 -15.92 8.46
CA VAL A 165 10.20 -15.57 7.04
C VAL A 165 9.09 -14.63 6.59
N ILE A 166 9.46 -13.58 5.87
CA ILE A 166 8.55 -12.61 5.23
C ILE A 166 8.79 -12.69 3.72
N LEU A 167 7.76 -13.00 2.95
CA LEU A 167 7.83 -13.08 1.50
C LEU A 167 7.73 -11.67 0.91
N CYS A 168 8.63 -11.27 0.01
CA CYS A 168 8.54 -10.02 -0.76
C CYS A 168 8.39 -10.23 -2.30
N GLU A 169 7.21 -9.93 -2.84
CA GLU A 169 6.99 -9.85 -4.30
C GLU A 169 7.57 -8.54 -4.84
N ARG A 170 8.30 -8.60 -5.96
CA ARG A 170 9.11 -7.47 -6.46
C ARG A 170 9.17 -7.35 -7.99
N GLY A 171 8.26 -8.04 -8.66
CA GLY A 171 8.12 -8.12 -10.11
C GLY A 171 8.96 -9.22 -10.74
N ILE A 172 8.39 -9.81 -11.78
CA ILE A 172 8.98 -10.85 -12.64
C ILE A 172 9.35 -10.30 -14.01
N ARG A 173 10.26 -10.99 -14.69
CA ARG A 173 10.64 -10.69 -16.06
C ARG A 173 9.56 -11.19 -17.00
N THR A 174 9.09 -10.30 -17.87
CA THR A 174 8.16 -10.60 -18.96
C THR A 174 8.72 -10.02 -20.25
N TYR A 175 7.91 -10.02 -21.32
CA TYR A 175 8.25 -9.36 -22.58
C TYR A 175 7.99 -7.84 -22.57
N GLU A 176 7.31 -7.31 -21.55
CA GLU A 176 6.88 -5.89 -21.50
C GLU A 176 8.07 -4.96 -21.18
N PRO A 177 8.42 -3.99 -22.06
CA PRO A 177 9.59 -3.14 -21.86
C PRO A 177 9.33 -1.83 -21.10
N SER A 178 8.08 -1.40 -20.88
CA SER A 178 7.76 -0.10 -20.28
C SER A 178 8.05 -0.01 -18.78
N THR A 179 8.23 -1.14 -18.11
CA THR A 179 8.64 -1.25 -16.71
C THR A 179 9.86 -2.17 -16.58
N ARG A 180 10.64 -2.00 -15.52
CA ARG A 180 11.86 -2.81 -15.26
C ARG A 180 11.52 -4.28 -15.07
N ASN A 181 10.40 -4.57 -14.39
CA ASN A 181 9.79 -5.88 -14.23
C ASN A 181 8.26 -5.70 -14.28
N THR A 182 7.50 -6.77 -14.49
CA THR A 182 6.05 -6.74 -14.33
C THR A 182 5.71 -7.13 -12.89
N LEU A 183 5.07 -6.24 -12.13
CA LEU A 183 4.62 -6.57 -10.78
C LEU A 183 3.52 -7.63 -10.85
N ASP A 184 3.77 -8.81 -10.30
CA ASP A 184 2.79 -9.91 -10.27
C ASP A 184 1.93 -9.81 -9.01
N LEU A 185 0.88 -8.99 -9.06
CA LEU A 185 -0.05 -8.84 -7.93
C LEU A 185 -0.84 -10.13 -7.64
N SER A 186 -1.02 -11.00 -8.64
CA SER A 186 -1.68 -12.29 -8.44
C SER A 186 -0.86 -13.16 -7.47
N ALA A 187 0.47 -13.05 -7.50
CA ALA A 187 1.33 -13.78 -6.56
C ALA A 187 1.08 -13.43 -5.10
N VAL A 188 0.64 -12.21 -4.79
CA VAL A 188 0.27 -11.83 -3.41
C VAL A 188 -0.88 -12.69 -2.90
N GLY A 189 -1.96 -12.80 -3.69
CA GLY A 189 -3.12 -13.62 -3.35
C GLY A 189 -2.80 -15.12 -3.34
N VAL A 190 -2.12 -15.60 -4.38
CA VAL A 190 -1.79 -17.03 -4.52
C VAL A 190 -0.81 -17.49 -3.43
N ALA A 191 0.25 -16.73 -3.12
CA ALA A 191 1.15 -17.07 -2.02
C ALA A 191 0.40 -17.11 -0.68
N LYS A 192 -0.55 -16.20 -0.49
CA LYS A 192 -1.42 -16.17 0.67
C LYS A 192 -2.34 -17.40 0.76
N GLU A 193 -2.88 -17.90 -0.33
CA GLU A 193 -3.68 -19.13 -0.32
C GLU A 193 -2.84 -20.37 -0.04
N LEU A 194 -1.58 -20.37 -0.45
CA LEU A 194 -0.71 -21.53 -0.37
C LEU A 194 0.16 -21.58 0.89
N SER A 195 0.34 -20.44 1.56
CA SER A 195 1.29 -20.26 2.65
C SER A 195 0.70 -19.50 3.83
N HIS A 196 1.18 -19.85 5.03
CA HIS A 196 0.88 -19.10 6.25
C HIS A 196 1.75 -17.84 6.41
N LEU A 197 2.80 -17.66 5.60
CA LEU A 197 3.78 -16.59 5.76
C LEU A 197 3.22 -15.21 5.37
N PRO A 198 3.68 -14.11 6.00
CA PRO A 198 3.33 -12.76 5.57
C PRO A 198 3.88 -12.46 4.18
N VAL A 199 3.14 -11.68 3.39
CA VAL A 199 3.54 -11.29 2.03
C VAL A 199 3.57 -9.77 1.89
N ILE A 200 4.73 -9.18 1.67
CA ILE A 200 4.94 -7.76 1.39
C ILE A 200 5.25 -7.53 -0.10
N VAL A 201 5.21 -6.28 -0.54
CA VAL A 201 5.49 -5.90 -1.94
C VAL A 201 6.54 -4.80 -2.04
N ASP A 202 7.44 -4.94 -3.00
CA ASP A 202 8.41 -3.91 -3.42
C ASP A 202 7.98 -3.31 -4.78
N PRO A 203 7.23 -2.20 -4.78
CA PRO A 203 6.76 -1.57 -6.01
C PRO A 203 7.88 -0.80 -6.73
N SER A 204 8.92 -0.36 -6.02
CA SER A 204 10.02 0.44 -6.56
C SER A 204 10.83 -0.34 -7.58
N HIS A 205 11.31 -1.52 -7.20
CA HIS A 205 12.09 -2.36 -8.09
C HIS A 205 11.25 -3.08 -9.14
N ALA A 206 9.96 -3.30 -8.86
CA ALA A 206 9.04 -3.87 -9.83
C ALA A 206 8.88 -2.88 -11.00
N ALA A 207 8.50 -1.64 -10.73
CA ALA A 207 8.33 -0.63 -11.78
C ALA A 207 9.65 -0.18 -12.39
N GLY A 208 10.66 0.10 -11.57
CA GLY A 208 11.84 0.85 -11.97
C GLY A 208 11.55 2.31 -12.34
N ARG A 209 10.39 2.83 -11.92
CA ARG A 209 9.85 4.12 -12.31
C ARG A 209 9.10 4.77 -11.17
N ARG A 210 9.49 5.99 -10.80
CA ARG A 210 8.92 6.75 -9.69
C ARG A 210 7.42 7.01 -9.83
N ASP A 211 6.96 7.34 -11.03
CA ASP A 211 5.57 7.73 -11.31
C ASP A 211 4.57 6.57 -11.11
N LEU A 212 5.03 5.33 -11.16
CA LEU A 212 4.20 4.14 -10.96
C LEU A 212 4.15 3.66 -9.51
N ILE A 213 4.99 4.18 -8.62
CA ILE A 213 5.08 3.66 -7.24
C ILE A 213 3.78 3.87 -6.49
N SER A 214 3.13 5.02 -6.63
CA SER A 214 1.88 5.31 -5.92
C SER A 214 0.77 4.34 -6.31
N SER A 215 0.54 4.15 -7.61
CA SER A 215 -0.52 3.25 -8.10
C SER A 215 -0.26 1.79 -7.74
N LEU A 216 0.98 1.31 -7.90
CA LEU A 216 1.34 -0.06 -7.57
C LEU A 216 1.29 -0.35 -6.06
N SER A 217 1.66 0.63 -5.22
CA SER A 217 1.57 0.50 -3.76
C SER A 217 0.12 0.35 -3.30
N LYS A 218 -0.79 1.16 -3.86
CA LYS A 218 -2.23 1.07 -3.58
C LYS A 218 -2.80 -0.27 -4.03
N ALA A 219 -2.43 -0.70 -5.24
CA ALA A 219 -2.85 -1.98 -5.79
C ALA A 219 -2.35 -3.17 -4.96
N ALA A 220 -1.11 -3.10 -4.44
CA ALA A 220 -0.55 -4.11 -3.55
C ALA A 220 -1.33 -4.25 -2.24
N ILE A 221 -1.71 -3.14 -1.59
CA ILE A 221 -2.56 -3.19 -0.39
C ILE A 221 -3.92 -3.80 -0.74
N ALA A 222 -4.54 -3.36 -1.86
CA ALA A 222 -5.82 -3.90 -2.30
C ALA A 222 -5.77 -5.40 -2.63
N ALA A 223 -4.64 -5.88 -3.16
CA ALA A 223 -4.37 -7.30 -3.41
C ALA A 223 -4.10 -8.12 -2.14
N GLY A 224 -4.00 -7.46 -0.97
CA GLY A 224 -3.87 -8.11 0.33
C GLY A 224 -2.45 -8.20 0.87
N ALA A 225 -1.51 -7.39 0.39
CA ALA A 225 -0.16 -7.33 0.98
C ALA A 225 -0.21 -6.98 2.49
N ASP A 226 0.80 -7.41 3.24
CA ASP A 226 0.96 -7.17 4.68
C ASP A 226 1.96 -6.04 4.98
N GLY A 227 2.57 -5.49 3.94
CA GLY A 227 3.53 -4.41 4.03
C GLY A 227 4.06 -3.99 2.68
N LEU A 228 4.78 -2.87 2.66
CA LEU A 228 5.37 -2.28 1.48
C LEU A 228 6.82 -1.93 1.74
N LEU A 229 7.71 -2.29 0.83
CA LEU A 229 9.13 -1.94 0.85
C LEU A 229 9.43 -0.97 -0.28
N ILE A 230 9.47 0.33 0.04
CA ILE A 230 9.51 1.41 -0.96
C ILE A 230 10.83 2.16 -0.88
N GLU A 231 11.41 2.45 -2.03
CA GLU A 231 12.58 3.31 -2.14
C GLU A 231 12.22 4.79 -2.13
N MET A 232 12.93 5.53 -1.29
CA MET A 232 12.90 6.99 -1.26
C MET A 232 14.30 7.53 -1.05
N HIS A 233 14.58 8.72 -1.54
CA HIS A 233 15.85 9.38 -1.32
C HIS A 233 15.59 10.84 -0.95
N PRO A 234 16.37 11.46 -0.04
CA PRO A 234 16.26 12.89 0.25
C PRO A 234 16.49 13.75 -1.00
N ASN A 235 17.44 13.33 -1.85
CA ASN A 235 17.69 13.94 -3.15
C ASN A 235 17.86 12.87 -4.26
N PRO A 236 16.78 12.33 -4.84
CA PRO A 236 16.85 11.27 -5.84
C PRO A 236 17.69 11.59 -7.09
N ALA A 237 17.90 12.88 -7.40
CA ALA A 237 18.70 13.30 -8.55
C ALA A 237 20.22 13.06 -8.34
N GLU A 238 20.66 13.05 -7.09
CA GLU A 238 22.07 12.82 -6.70
C GLU A 238 22.34 11.38 -6.21
N ALA A 239 21.31 10.53 -6.19
CA ALA A 239 21.44 9.16 -5.69
C ALA A 239 22.45 8.35 -6.53
N THR A 240 23.35 7.66 -5.83
CA THR A 240 24.39 6.79 -6.42
C THR A 240 23.84 5.50 -7.04
N SER A 241 22.58 5.17 -6.73
CA SER A 241 21.88 3.99 -7.25
C SER A 241 20.36 4.22 -7.28
N ASP A 242 19.72 3.77 -8.36
CA ASP A 242 18.25 3.71 -8.48
C ASP A 242 17.50 5.03 -8.17
N GLY A 243 18.14 6.18 -8.41
CA GLY A 243 17.52 7.51 -8.30
C GLY A 243 16.22 7.69 -9.09
N PRO A 244 16.12 7.21 -10.35
CA PRO A 244 14.89 7.32 -11.16
C PRO A 244 13.66 6.60 -10.59
N GLN A 245 13.84 5.62 -9.70
CA GLN A 245 12.76 4.91 -9.02
C GLN A 245 12.59 5.33 -7.55
N SER A 246 13.47 6.17 -7.00
CA SER A 246 13.35 6.61 -5.61
C SER A 246 12.36 7.77 -5.50
N LEU A 247 11.36 7.69 -4.62
CA LEU A 247 10.45 8.80 -4.33
C LEU A 247 11.20 9.98 -3.66
N TYR A 248 10.72 11.21 -3.90
CA TYR A 248 11.07 12.36 -3.07
C TYR A 248 10.41 12.25 -1.68
N PRO A 249 10.94 12.92 -0.65
CA PRO A 249 10.38 12.90 0.70
C PRO A 249 8.89 13.26 0.75
N GLU A 250 8.48 14.31 0.05
CA GLU A 250 7.10 14.80 0.03
C GLU A 250 6.16 13.80 -0.62
N GLN A 251 6.63 13.15 -1.70
CA GLN A 251 5.87 12.11 -2.40
C GLN A 251 5.67 10.87 -1.53
N PHE A 252 6.68 10.49 -0.75
CA PHE A 252 6.58 9.36 0.17
C PHE A 252 5.58 9.62 1.30
N VAL A 253 5.64 10.80 1.92
CA VAL A 253 4.68 11.20 2.97
C VAL A 253 3.26 11.30 2.39
N GLN A 254 3.10 11.89 1.21
CA GLN A 254 1.81 11.97 0.54
C GLN A 254 1.26 10.59 0.21
N LEU A 255 2.10 9.69 -0.33
CA LEU A 255 1.72 8.31 -0.61
C LEU A 255 1.23 7.60 0.65
N ALA A 256 1.93 7.73 1.78
CA ALA A 256 1.52 7.10 3.04
C ALA A 256 0.10 7.51 3.49
N ARG A 257 -0.29 8.77 3.30
CA ARG A 257 -1.66 9.23 3.59
C ARG A 257 -2.69 8.55 2.68
N GLU A 258 -2.39 8.47 1.39
CA GLU A 258 -3.27 7.83 0.41
C GLU A 258 -3.40 6.32 0.66
N LEU A 259 -2.33 5.67 1.10
CA LEU A 259 -2.34 4.25 1.47
C LEU A 259 -3.25 3.96 2.66
N GLY A 260 -3.37 4.90 3.61
CA GLY A 260 -4.32 4.77 4.73
C GLY A 260 -5.78 4.66 4.28
N ILE A 261 -6.17 5.45 3.28
CA ILE A 261 -7.52 5.38 2.70
C ILE A 261 -7.76 4.02 2.04
N VAL A 262 -6.77 3.53 1.27
CA VAL A 262 -6.89 2.24 0.58
C VAL A 262 -6.95 1.09 1.59
N ALA A 263 -6.08 1.09 2.60
CA ALA A 263 -6.07 0.08 3.66
C ALA A 263 -7.42 -0.02 4.37
N GLY A 264 -8.02 1.13 4.72
CA GLY A 264 -9.36 1.18 5.32
C GLY A 264 -10.43 0.54 4.44
N SER A 265 -10.38 0.76 3.12
CA SER A 265 -11.36 0.19 2.19
C SER A 265 -11.30 -1.33 2.04
N VAL A 266 -10.18 -1.96 2.45
CA VAL A 266 -9.99 -3.41 2.48
C VAL A 266 -9.89 -3.96 3.92
N ASN A 267 -10.45 -3.25 4.90
CA ASN A 267 -10.51 -3.64 6.32
C ASN A 267 -9.14 -3.86 7.00
N ARG A 268 -8.10 -3.20 6.50
CA ARG A 268 -6.76 -3.18 7.08
C ARG A 268 -6.49 -1.85 7.79
N VAL A 269 -5.48 -1.83 8.65
CA VAL A 269 -5.04 -0.61 9.36
C VAL A 269 -3.74 -0.14 8.75
N PHE A 270 -3.52 1.17 8.69
CA PHE A 270 -2.25 1.75 8.26
C PHE A 270 -1.91 2.90 9.19
N ALA A 271 -0.71 2.90 9.76
CA ALA A 271 -0.25 4.03 10.55
C ALA A 271 0.08 5.20 9.62
N SER A 272 -0.83 6.17 9.50
CA SER A 272 -0.53 7.40 8.76
C SER A 272 0.41 8.26 9.59
N GLY A 273 1.58 8.57 9.05
CA GLY A 273 2.49 9.54 9.65
C GLY A 273 1.96 10.95 9.53
N GLY A 274 1.52 11.45 10.68
CA GLY A 274 0.99 12.77 10.91
C GLY A 274 0.65 12.84 12.39
N GLN A 275 1.65 13.24 13.18
CA GLN A 275 1.62 13.40 14.64
C GLN A 275 1.57 12.08 15.42
N GLY A 276 2.71 11.74 16.03
CA GLY A 276 2.67 11.11 17.33
C GLY A 276 2.11 12.16 18.28
N ASP A 277 0.84 11.99 18.63
CA ASP A 277 0.16 12.47 19.82
C ASP A 277 -1.24 11.84 19.72
N GLY A 278 -1.69 11.14 20.76
CA GLY A 278 -2.99 10.45 20.73
C GLY A 278 -4.09 11.41 20.27
N GLU A 279 -4.97 10.95 19.37
CA GLU A 279 -6.16 11.67 18.86
C GLU A 279 -6.17 13.18 19.14
N THR A 280 -5.22 13.94 18.57
CA THR A 280 -5.25 15.39 18.74
C THR A 280 -6.52 15.94 18.13
N LEU A 281 -7.08 16.99 18.73
CA LEU A 281 -8.31 17.60 18.22
C LEU A 281 -8.17 18.01 16.74
N GLU A 282 -6.99 18.51 16.35
CA GLU A 282 -6.64 18.84 14.97
C GLU A 282 -6.63 17.62 14.04
N SER A 283 -6.14 16.47 14.51
CA SER A 283 -6.16 15.21 13.74
C SER A 283 -7.58 14.70 13.54
N LEU A 284 -8.39 14.68 14.60
CA LEU A 284 -9.80 14.29 14.52
C LEU A 284 -10.59 15.24 13.59
N ARG A 285 -10.32 16.55 13.65
CA ARG A 285 -10.92 17.53 12.72
C ARG A 285 -10.53 17.25 11.27
N SER A 286 -9.25 16.97 11.01
CA SER A 286 -8.79 16.64 9.66
C SER A 286 -9.43 15.34 9.13
N GLN A 287 -9.68 14.36 10.02
CA GLN A 287 -10.42 13.15 9.66
C GLN A 287 -11.88 13.46 9.32
N ILE A 288 -12.54 14.32 10.10
CA ILE A 288 -13.90 14.80 9.80
C ILE A 288 -13.92 15.50 8.44
N ASP A 289 -12.98 16.41 8.17
CA ASP A 289 -12.90 17.13 6.90
C ASP A 289 -12.78 16.17 5.69
N CYS A 290 -11.98 15.10 5.82
CA CYS A 290 -11.85 14.06 4.79
C CYS A 290 -13.15 13.26 4.60
N ILE A 291 -13.84 12.93 5.70
CA ILE A 291 -15.13 12.23 5.65
C ILE A 291 -16.17 13.13 4.99
N ASP A 292 -16.23 14.41 5.35
CA ASP A 292 -17.17 15.39 4.81
C ASP A 292 -16.96 15.59 3.31
N GLN A 293 -15.70 15.71 2.86
CA GLN A 293 -15.38 15.73 1.44
C GLN A 293 -15.92 14.48 0.73
N THR A 294 -15.69 13.29 1.31
CA THR A 294 -16.19 12.03 0.75
C THR A 294 -17.72 12.00 0.70
N ILE A 295 -18.42 12.51 1.71
CA ILE A 295 -19.88 12.62 1.72
C ILE A 295 -20.35 13.47 0.54
N ILE A 296 -19.75 14.66 0.33
CA ILE A 296 -20.11 15.56 -0.77
C ILE A 296 -19.85 14.93 -2.13
N GLU A 297 -18.70 14.28 -2.33
CA GLU A 297 -18.36 13.59 -3.57
C GLU A 297 -19.36 12.45 -3.87
N ARG A 298 -19.72 11.66 -2.86
CA ARG A 298 -20.70 10.56 -3.01
C ARG A 298 -22.11 11.08 -3.29
N LEU A 299 -22.50 12.19 -2.67
CA LEU A 299 -23.76 12.86 -2.99
C LEU A 299 -23.77 13.39 -4.43
N ALA A 300 -22.67 13.96 -4.92
CA ALA A 300 -22.55 14.42 -6.29
C ALA A 300 -22.71 13.26 -7.30
N VAL A 301 -22.03 12.13 -7.07
CA VAL A 301 -22.18 10.92 -7.89
C VAL A 301 -23.61 10.39 -7.85
N ARG A 302 -24.22 10.33 -6.66
CA ARG A 302 -25.64 9.95 -6.52
C ARG A 302 -26.54 10.86 -7.34
N MET A 303 -26.31 12.17 -7.32
CA MET A 303 -27.09 13.14 -8.09
C MET A 303 -26.95 12.96 -9.61
N GLN A 304 -25.78 12.55 -10.12
CA GLN A 304 -25.62 12.19 -11.52
C GLN A 304 -26.49 10.97 -11.89
N VAL A 305 -26.57 9.96 -11.03
CA VAL A 305 -27.43 8.79 -11.23
C VAL A 305 -28.92 9.19 -11.16
N VAL A 306 -29.30 10.05 -10.21
CA VAL A 306 -30.66 10.59 -10.09
C VAL A 306 -31.09 11.30 -11.37
N ARG A 307 -30.21 12.07 -12.02
CA ARG A 307 -30.52 12.70 -13.31
C ARG A 307 -30.82 11.67 -14.40
N LYS A 308 -30.00 10.63 -14.52
CA LYS A 308 -30.23 9.51 -15.46
C LYS A 308 -31.56 8.79 -15.19
N VAL A 309 -31.91 8.56 -13.92
CA VAL A 309 -33.21 8.00 -13.52
C VAL A 309 -34.34 8.94 -13.89
N GLY A 310 -34.16 10.25 -13.67
CA GLY A 310 -35.13 11.28 -14.04
C GLY A 310 -35.42 11.28 -15.54
N ASP A 311 -34.39 11.15 -16.38
CA ASP A 311 -34.54 11.09 -17.84
C ASP A 311 -35.48 9.96 -18.29
N GLN A 312 -35.50 8.83 -17.58
CA GLN A 312 -36.37 7.68 -17.87
C GLN A 312 -37.80 7.81 -17.34
N LYS A 313 -38.07 8.73 -16.41
CA LYS A 313 -39.40 8.92 -15.81
C LYS A 313 -40.26 9.90 -16.62
N ARG A 314 -41.58 9.74 -16.61
CA ARG A 314 -42.51 10.79 -17.09
C ARG A 314 -42.60 11.93 -16.07
N LEU A 315 -42.87 13.17 -16.50
CA LEU A 315 -42.93 14.37 -15.64
C LEU A 315 -43.92 14.25 -14.49
N ASP A 316 -45.07 13.60 -14.73
CA ASP A 316 -46.14 13.34 -13.76
C ASP A 316 -45.80 12.24 -12.73
N ARG A 317 -44.71 11.49 -12.93
CA ARG A 317 -44.32 10.33 -12.10
C ARG A 317 -42.88 10.40 -11.57
N VAL A 318 -42.36 11.61 -11.39
CA VAL A 318 -41.00 11.81 -10.86
C VAL A 318 -40.91 11.31 -9.41
N LYS A 319 -41.91 11.62 -8.57
CA LYS A 319 -41.98 11.19 -7.18
C LYS A 319 -42.59 9.79 -7.06
N ASP A 320 -41.93 8.92 -6.29
CA ASP A 320 -42.40 7.56 -5.99
C ASP A 320 -42.37 7.36 -4.47
N THR A 321 -43.51 7.62 -3.84
CA THR A 321 -43.65 7.59 -2.38
C THR A 321 -43.54 6.19 -1.80
N SER A 322 -43.86 5.15 -2.58
CA SER A 322 -43.75 3.76 -2.14
C SER A 322 -42.27 3.35 -2.02
N ARG A 323 -41.49 3.65 -3.06
CA ARG A 323 -40.05 3.39 -3.10
C ARG A 323 -39.27 4.25 -2.11
N GLU A 324 -39.65 5.52 -1.91
CA GLU A 324 -39.04 6.38 -0.90
C GLU A 324 -39.18 5.78 0.50
N LYS A 325 -40.38 5.31 0.88
CA LYS A 325 -40.61 4.64 2.18
C LYS A 325 -39.75 3.40 2.35
N GLU A 326 -39.69 2.53 1.34
CA GLU A 326 -38.88 1.31 1.37
C GLU A 326 -37.39 1.62 1.56
N ILE A 327 -36.86 2.59 0.81
CA ILE A 327 -35.45 2.96 0.90
C ILE A 327 -35.14 3.59 2.26
N ILE A 328 -35.99 4.48 2.79
CA ILE A 328 -35.81 5.06 4.12
C ILE A 328 -35.77 3.97 5.19
N GLN A 329 -36.70 3.01 5.14
CA GLN A 329 -36.75 1.92 6.12
C GLN A 329 -35.46 1.08 6.08
N ARG A 330 -34.97 0.72 4.89
CA ARG A 330 -33.69 0.00 4.73
C ARG A 330 -32.51 0.79 5.27
N LEU A 331 -32.43 2.08 4.96
CA LEU A 331 -31.32 2.94 5.41
C LEU A 331 -31.35 3.20 6.91
N VAL A 332 -32.54 3.29 7.52
CA VAL A 332 -32.69 3.39 8.98
C VAL A 332 -32.19 2.13 9.67
N SER A 333 -32.48 0.94 9.12
CA SER A 333 -31.94 -0.33 9.64
C SER A 333 -30.41 -0.33 9.61
N LEU A 334 -29.83 -0.03 8.46
CA LEU A 334 -28.37 0.07 8.29
C LEU A 334 -27.74 1.12 9.22
N GLY A 335 -28.38 2.30 9.33
CA GLY A 335 -27.92 3.34 10.24
C GLY A 335 -27.91 2.88 11.69
N THR A 336 -28.94 2.14 12.12
CA THR A 336 -29.04 1.59 13.48
C THR A 336 -27.92 0.58 13.74
N GLU A 337 -27.62 -0.31 12.79
CA GLU A 337 -26.50 -1.26 12.86
C GLU A 337 -25.14 -0.54 12.98
N LEU A 338 -25.01 0.62 12.31
CA LEU A 338 -23.82 1.48 12.36
C LEU A 338 -23.85 2.51 13.51
N GLN A 339 -24.74 2.34 14.50
CA GLN A 339 -24.87 3.21 15.68
C GLN A 339 -25.24 4.68 15.38
N LEU A 340 -25.91 4.94 14.25
CA LEU A 340 -26.50 6.23 13.91
C LEU A 340 -27.96 6.31 14.39
N SER A 341 -28.37 7.50 14.83
CA SER A 341 -29.77 7.75 15.21
C SER A 341 -30.72 7.55 14.02
N PRO A 342 -31.81 6.76 14.17
CA PRO A 342 -32.84 6.61 13.14
C PRO A 342 -33.41 7.95 12.64
N ASP A 343 -33.56 8.92 13.55
CA ASP A 343 -34.11 10.24 13.22
C ASP A 343 -33.15 11.08 12.38
N LEU A 344 -31.85 10.94 12.62
CA LEU A 344 -30.83 11.59 11.81
C LEU A 344 -30.88 11.07 10.36
N VAL A 345 -30.92 9.75 10.19
CA VAL A 345 -31.00 9.10 8.87
C VAL A 345 -32.26 9.55 8.13
N LYS A 346 -33.42 9.54 8.79
CA LYS A 346 -34.69 9.99 8.18
C LYS A 346 -34.61 11.44 7.70
N LYS A 347 -34.06 12.35 8.52
CA LYS A 347 -33.94 13.78 8.16
C LYS A 347 -33.02 13.98 6.97
N ILE A 348 -31.80 13.42 7.01
CA ILE A 348 -30.81 13.57 5.93
C ILE A 348 -31.39 13.05 4.61
N TYR A 349 -31.95 11.84 4.61
CA TYR A 349 -32.45 11.23 3.37
C TYR A 349 -33.74 11.87 2.86
N ALA A 350 -34.62 12.39 3.72
CA ALA A 350 -35.77 13.18 3.28
C ALA A 350 -35.32 14.41 2.47
N PHE A 351 -34.34 15.18 2.98
CA PHE A 351 -33.77 16.32 2.26
C PHE A 351 -33.11 15.90 0.94
N ILE A 352 -32.33 14.83 0.94
CA ILE A 352 -31.69 14.30 -0.27
C ILE A 352 -32.75 13.92 -1.32
N PHE A 353 -33.85 13.27 -0.94
CA PHE A 353 -34.93 12.90 -1.86
C PHE A 353 -35.68 14.11 -2.39
N GLU A 354 -36.00 15.07 -1.53
CA GLU A 354 -36.65 16.31 -1.94
C GLU A 354 -35.81 17.05 -3.00
N PHE A 355 -34.52 17.23 -2.74
CA PHE A 355 -33.61 17.86 -3.69
C PHE A 355 -33.47 17.04 -4.98
N SER A 356 -33.49 15.71 -4.89
CA SER A 356 -33.46 14.81 -6.05
C SER A 356 -34.68 15.04 -6.96
N VAL A 357 -35.88 15.09 -6.38
CA VAL A 357 -37.14 15.32 -7.11
C VAL A 357 -37.16 16.72 -7.73
N GLN A 358 -36.79 17.75 -6.98
CA GLN A 358 -36.72 19.13 -7.48
C GLN A 358 -35.73 19.26 -8.65
N SER A 359 -34.55 18.65 -8.54
CA SER A 359 -33.55 18.66 -9.62
C SER A 359 -34.05 17.94 -10.87
N GLN A 360 -34.81 16.84 -10.73
CA GLN A 360 -35.39 16.11 -11.86
C GLN A 360 -36.48 16.92 -12.57
N ILE A 361 -37.38 17.55 -11.80
CA ILE A 361 -38.44 18.43 -12.33
C ILE A 361 -37.81 19.61 -13.08
N LYS A 362 -36.86 20.32 -12.46
CA LYS A 362 -36.16 21.45 -13.08
C LYS A 362 -35.48 21.06 -14.40
N SER A 363 -34.76 19.93 -14.40
CA SER A 363 -34.08 19.45 -15.61
C SER A 363 -35.05 19.11 -16.74
N LYS A 364 -36.25 18.60 -16.44
CA LYS A 364 -37.26 18.28 -17.46
C LYS A 364 -37.95 19.52 -18.00
N LEU A 365 -38.30 20.48 -17.14
CA LEU A 365 -38.86 21.77 -17.57
C LEU A 365 -37.90 22.54 -18.49
N THR A 366 -36.60 22.49 -18.23
CA THR A 366 -35.59 23.07 -19.13
C THR A 366 -35.57 22.36 -20.48
N LYS A 367 -35.60 21.02 -20.50
CA LYS A 367 -35.66 20.24 -21.75
C LYS A 367 -36.93 20.51 -22.56
N GLU A 368 -38.09 20.66 -21.92
CA GLU A 368 -39.34 21.03 -22.60
C GLU A 368 -39.27 22.44 -23.20
N LYS A 369 -38.75 23.42 -22.45
CA LYS A 369 -38.53 24.78 -22.97
C LYS A 369 -37.56 24.82 -24.15
N ASP A 370 -36.47 24.05 -24.08
CA ASP A 370 -35.49 23.98 -25.15
C ASP A 370 -36.08 23.29 -26.40
N LEU A 371 -36.94 22.28 -26.23
CA LEU A 371 -37.70 21.67 -27.31
C LEU A 371 -38.70 22.67 -27.93
N GLU A 372 -39.47 23.39 -27.11
CA GLU A 372 -40.40 24.42 -27.59
C GLU A 372 -39.67 25.52 -28.37
N LEU A 373 -38.53 26.00 -27.87
CA LEU A 373 -37.69 27.00 -28.56
C LEU A 373 -37.10 26.46 -29.87
N SER A 374 -36.82 25.16 -29.97
CA SER A 374 -36.33 24.53 -31.21
C SER A 374 -37.43 24.31 -32.28
N LEU A 375 -38.70 24.27 -31.85
CA LEU A 375 -39.86 24.08 -32.73
C LEU A 375 -40.36 25.38 -33.37
N TYR A 376 -39.88 26.54 -32.92
CA TYR A 376 -40.03 27.81 -33.62
C TYR A 376 -38.76 28.05 -34.46
N PRO A 377 -38.71 27.66 -35.74
CA PRO A 377 -37.63 28.11 -36.59
C PRO A 377 -37.71 29.64 -36.63
N VAL A 378 -36.61 30.30 -36.28
CA VAL A 378 -36.42 31.73 -36.50
C VAL A 378 -36.62 31.94 -38.00
N GLY A 379 -37.84 32.38 -38.36
CA GLY A 379 -38.21 32.72 -39.72
C GLY A 379 -37.26 33.79 -40.21
N SER A 380 -36.54 33.46 -41.27
CA SER A 380 -35.74 34.39 -42.03
C SER A 380 -36.62 35.47 -42.67
N LYS A 381 -36.19 36.73 -42.43
CA LYS A 381 -36.64 38.03 -42.96
C LYS A 381 -37.78 38.73 -42.23
#